data_AF-A0A3B9K9B5-F1
#
_entry.id   AF-A0A3B9K9B5-F1
#
_cell.length_a   1.000
_cell.length_b   1.000
_cell.length_c   1.000
_cell.angle_alpha   90.00
_cell.angle_beta   90.00
_cell.angle_gamma   90.00
#
_symmetry.space_group_name_H-M   'P 1'
#
loop_
_entity.id
_entity.type
_entity.pdbx_description
1 polymer ?
#
loop_
_entity_poly.entity_id
_entity_poly.type
_entity_poly.pdbx_seq_one_letter_code
_entity_poly.pdbx_strand_id
1 'polypeptide(L)'
;MTQTAPVTPGTTYTVHAGDSLFSIAQKAYGNGADWPIIYDANKQVIGPNPNVLRIGEVLTIPTLSPTPGAIYIVHQGDSLTSIAQRAYGDGNQWPLIYNANKQVIGNNPNVIQAGQVLHIPPAPSPALPLRQSQQIQGDILAGFKKDHAVYLFYNFNDQASGRAWLKELIPFIAKTKDVVTFNDAFSAARAANHGNDPPNLKATWVNVSLTFSGLTTLFNANSKATSDISALFPHFAQGPASDESTFANGDKDFNNPNNPNNPSNPNNWKFGRDNNIHAMLNIQADDPKDLQAKVQEMQALANKHGLHQVFDQDGATLPGALKGHEHFGFKDGISQPGVAGFDSVDPHDPNKNPQAPLGHVLGSPGTEVIQAGEFILGEQVENDPTFPERNFPPDFIQSNLSWMKEGSFQVVRRLNQDVAGYRDGIASALPADGSMNTEMLGAKVVGRWKSGTPIDLSPDQDNNLTDNARINNFTFANDLQGLRCPRFAHIRKVYPRDHDDFGNRAKRIIRRGIPFGPPFDQDANAERGLFFVAYMESIEGQFEFLMGAWVNPEGFPFDVPQGPDAILGDQFSGAPCSIQRQGKPPLQHAFKRFVETTGTLYAFVPSLSALNQLANGQI
;
A
#
# COMPACT_ATOMS: atom_id res chain seq x y z
N MET A 1 21.11 17.80 52.15
CA MET A 1 20.98 16.44 51.56
C MET A 1 21.07 16.62 50.05
N THR A 2 22.15 16.20 49.42
CA THR A 2 22.35 16.32 47.97
C THR A 2 21.49 15.27 47.26
N GLN A 3 20.50 15.73 46.52
CA GLN A 3 19.63 14.94 45.65
C GLN A 3 20.51 14.35 44.54
N THR A 4 20.66 13.01 44.50
CA THR A 4 21.44 12.32 43.48
C THR A 4 20.62 12.21 42.19
N ALA A 5 21.27 12.37 41.03
CA ALA A 5 20.64 12.30 39.72
C ALA A 5 19.97 10.93 39.48
N PRO A 6 18.80 10.87 38.83
CA PRO A 6 18.11 9.61 38.53
C PRO A 6 18.92 8.73 37.57
N VAL A 7 18.93 7.43 37.81
CA VAL A 7 19.54 6.44 36.91
C VAL A 7 18.41 5.80 36.10
N THR A 8 18.43 5.95 34.77
CA THR A 8 17.34 5.47 33.90
C THR A 8 17.80 4.30 33.03
N PRO A 9 17.12 3.14 33.07
CA PRO A 9 17.39 2.04 32.15
C PRO A 9 17.31 2.46 30.67
N GLY A 10 18.17 1.90 29.83
CA GLY A 10 18.28 2.28 28.41
C GLY A 10 19.12 3.53 28.15
N THR A 11 19.78 4.06 29.17
CA THR A 11 20.68 5.22 29.06
C THR A 11 22.08 4.87 29.56
N THR A 12 22.99 5.84 29.48
CA THR A 12 24.31 5.74 30.11
C THR A 12 24.33 6.49 31.44
N TYR A 13 25.08 5.97 32.41
CA TYR A 13 25.27 6.56 33.72
C TYR A 13 26.75 6.81 34.01
N THR A 14 27.09 8.02 34.45
CA THR A 14 28.45 8.34 34.90
C THR A 14 28.63 8.00 36.38
N VAL A 15 29.64 7.20 36.71
CA VAL A 15 29.96 6.77 38.10
C VAL A 15 30.38 7.97 38.96
N HIS A 16 29.76 8.12 40.12
CA HIS A 16 30.09 9.14 41.12
C HIS A 16 30.82 8.53 42.32
N ALA A 17 31.40 9.40 43.16
CA ALA A 17 32.05 8.98 44.39
C ALA A 17 31.08 8.22 45.32
N GLY A 18 31.46 7.01 45.74
CA GLY A 18 30.66 6.15 46.61
C GLY A 18 29.67 5.23 45.90
N ASP A 19 29.60 5.25 44.57
CA ASP A 19 28.81 4.26 43.83
C ASP A 19 29.46 2.87 43.85
N SER A 20 28.58 1.86 43.84
CA SER A 20 28.88 0.47 43.54
C SER A 20 27.91 0.00 42.46
N LEU A 21 28.22 -1.08 41.75
CA LEU A 21 27.26 -1.65 40.79
C LEU A 21 25.93 -2.02 41.48
N PHE A 22 25.99 -2.43 42.76
CA PHE A 22 24.81 -2.66 43.60
C PHE A 22 23.99 -1.39 43.82
N SER A 23 24.62 -0.27 44.22
CA SER A 23 23.89 0.98 44.45
C SER A 23 23.37 1.59 43.15
N ILE A 24 24.07 1.40 42.03
CA ILE A 24 23.62 1.85 40.71
C ILE A 24 22.42 1.01 40.26
N ALA A 25 22.48 -0.32 40.38
CA ALA A 25 21.35 -1.21 40.08
C ALA A 25 20.14 -0.94 40.98
N GLN A 26 20.36 -0.65 42.26
CA GLN A 26 19.30 -0.24 43.19
C GLN A 26 18.60 1.05 42.73
N LYS A 27 19.36 2.03 42.20
CA LYS A 27 18.82 3.28 41.65
C LYS A 27 18.14 3.09 40.29
N ALA A 28 18.70 2.24 39.43
CA ALA A 28 18.23 2.03 38.05
C ALA A 28 17.01 1.10 37.96
N TYR A 29 17.02 0.03 38.74
CA TYR A 29 16.09 -1.09 38.63
C TYR A 29 15.24 -1.28 39.89
N GLY A 30 15.54 -0.55 40.97
CA GLY A 30 14.87 -0.74 42.26
C GLY A 30 15.37 -1.97 43.04
N ASN A 31 16.39 -2.67 42.53
CA ASN A 31 16.96 -3.87 43.15
C ASN A 31 18.48 -3.94 42.91
N GLY A 32 19.26 -3.78 43.99
CA GLY A 32 20.72 -3.83 43.92
C GLY A 32 21.29 -5.19 43.54
N ALA A 33 20.54 -6.28 43.68
CA ALA A 33 20.98 -7.62 43.28
C ALA A 33 21.12 -7.77 41.77
N ASP A 34 20.54 -6.86 40.97
CA ASP A 34 20.62 -6.86 39.50
C ASP A 34 21.92 -6.23 38.97
N TRP A 35 22.87 -5.91 39.86
CA TRP A 35 24.19 -5.40 39.50
C TRP A 35 24.98 -6.23 38.48
N PRO A 36 24.89 -7.58 38.41
CA PRO A 36 25.63 -8.35 37.42
C PRO A 36 25.25 -8.00 35.98
N ILE A 37 24.03 -7.51 35.74
CA ILE A 37 23.55 -7.10 34.41
C ILE A 37 24.29 -5.86 33.93
N ILE A 38 24.49 -4.90 34.83
CA ILE A 38 25.31 -3.72 34.56
C ILE A 38 26.77 -4.14 34.36
N TYR A 39 27.29 -5.06 35.19
CA TYR A 39 28.65 -5.55 35.00
C TYR A 39 28.85 -6.19 33.63
N ASP A 40 27.99 -7.13 33.25
CA ASP A 40 28.10 -7.90 32.02
C ASP A 40 28.10 -7.00 30.77
N ALA A 41 27.22 -5.99 30.75
CA ALA A 41 27.17 -5.00 29.67
C ALA A 41 28.40 -4.07 29.62
N ASN A 42 29.13 -3.93 30.72
CA ASN A 42 30.24 -2.98 30.86
C ASN A 42 31.58 -3.65 31.18
N LYS A 43 31.73 -4.98 31.00
CA LYS A 43 32.97 -5.72 31.28
C LYS A 43 34.20 -5.11 30.63
N GLN A 44 34.05 -4.54 29.43
CA GLN A 44 35.14 -3.90 28.70
C GLN A 44 35.57 -2.57 29.33
N VAL A 45 34.67 -1.88 30.03
CA VAL A 45 34.93 -0.59 30.71
C VAL A 45 35.44 -0.83 32.13
N ILE A 46 34.80 -1.73 32.88
CA ILE A 46 35.09 -2.01 34.30
C ILE A 46 36.34 -2.90 34.45
N GLY A 47 36.60 -3.77 33.47
CA GLY A 47 37.65 -4.78 33.56
C GLY A 47 37.24 -5.99 34.40
N PRO A 48 38.19 -6.87 34.78
CA PRO A 48 37.88 -8.19 35.32
C PRO A 48 37.35 -8.20 36.77
N ASN A 49 37.41 -7.07 37.49
CA ASN A 49 36.96 -6.97 38.87
C ASN A 49 35.73 -6.05 38.98
N PRO A 50 34.52 -6.60 39.25
CA PRO A 50 33.28 -5.82 39.31
C PRO A 50 33.20 -4.84 40.49
N ASN A 51 34.10 -4.97 41.47
CA ASN A 51 34.12 -4.12 42.67
C ASN A 51 34.97 -2.85 42.49
N VAL A 52 35.59 -2.65 41.32
CA VAL A 52 36.47 -1.50 41.05
C VAL A 52 35.83 -0.61 39.99
N LEU A 53 35.06 0.38 40.44
CA LEU A 53 34.53 1.44 39.57
C LEU A 53 35.37 2.71 39.73
N ARG A 54 35.71 3.37 38.62
CA ARG A 54 36.42 4.66 38.64
C ARG A 54 35.41 5.80 38.49
N ILE A 55 35.60 6.83 39.31
CA ILE A 55 34.79 8.05 39.23
C ILE A 55 34.94 8.64 37.82
N GLY A 56 33.80 8.94 37.18
CA GLY A 56 33.75 9.44 35.80
C GLY A 56 33.62 8.36 34.73
N GLU A 57 33.68 7.06 35.07
CA GLU A 57 33.38 5.98 34.11
C GLU A 57 31.92 6.08 33.65
N VAL A 58 31.71 5.98 32.34
CA VAL A 58 30.37 5.97 31.75
C VAL A 58 29.95 4.52 31.52
N LEU A 59 28.93 4.08 32.26
CA LEU A 59 28.38 2.74 32.16
C LEU A 59 27.09 2.76 31.35
N THR A 60 26.93 1.83 30.41
CA THR A 60 25.63 1.51 29.82
C THR A 60 24.73 0.89 30.88
N ILE A 61 23.49 1.36 31.02
CA ILE A 61 22.48 0.78 31.90
C ILE A 61 21.47 0.02 31.03
N PRO A 62 21.57 -1.32 30.92
CA PRO A 62 20.66 -2.11 30.08
C PRO A 62 19.19 -1.97 30.48
N THR A 63 18.28 -2.10 29.52
CA THR A 63 16.84 -2.23 29.79
C THR A 63 16.50 -3.65 30.26
N LEU A 64 15.72 -3.79 31.33
CA LEU A 64 15.17 -5.07 31.78
C LEU A 64 13.79 -5.38 31.15
N SER A 65 13.50 -4.88 29.95
CA SER A 65 12.18 -5.05 29.35
C SER A 65 12.03 -6.47 28.78
N PRO A 66 11.01 -7.24 29.20
CA PRO A 66 10.70 -8.53 28.60
C PRO A 66 10.40 -8.36 27.10
N THR A 67 11.01 -9.20 26.26
CA THR A 67 10.82 -9.18 24.79
C THR A 67 9.96 -10.38 24.36
N PRO A 68 8.86 -10.18 23.61
CA PRO A 68 8.10 -11.29 23.05
C PRO A 68 8.97 -12.25 22.22
N GLY A 69 8.81 -13.55 22.44
CA GLY A 69 9.61 -14.60 21.79
C GLY A 69 10.96 -14.89 22.46
N ALA A 70 11.34 -14.15 23.50
CA ALA A 70 12.58 -14.36 24.25
C ALA A 70 12.34 -15.03 25.62
N ILE A 71 13.42 -15.38 26.30
CA ILE A 71 13.41 -15.72 27.73
C ILE A 71 13.61 -14.44 28.56
N TYR A 72 12.98 -14.39 29.73
CA TYR A 72 13.03 -13.29 30.67
C TYR A 72 13.31 -13.82 32.08
N ILE A 73 14.18 -13.15 32.82
CA ILE A 73 14.49 -13.49 34.21
C ILE A 73 13.61 -12.60 35.10
N VAL A 74 12.80 -13.22 35.96
CA VAL A 74 11.93 -12.50 36.90
C VAL A 74 12.78 -11.71 37.89
N HIS A 75 12.45 -10.44 38.09
CA HIS A 75 13.11 -9.58 39.06
C HIS A 75 12.23 -9.36 40.30
N GLN A 76 12.83 -8.88 41.39
CA GLN A 76 12.08 -8.61 42.63
C GLN A 76 11.01 -7.52 42.37
N GLY A 77 9.74 -7.82 42.72
CA GLY A 77 8.61 -6.91 42.48
C GLY A 77 7.86 -7.15 41.16
N ASP A 78 8.30 -8.11 40.35
CA ASP A 78 7.56 -8.52 39.17
C ASP A 78 6.26 -9.25 39.50
N SER A 79 5.28 -9.07 38.62
CA SER A 79 4.06 -9.87 38.52
C SER A 79 3.87 -10.25 37.05
N LEU A 80 3.12 -11.32 36.76
CA LEU A 80 2.84 -11.66 35.37
C LEU A 80 2.13 -10.51 34.62
N THR A 81 1.30 -9.73 35.31
CA THR A 81 0.65 -8.53 34.78
C THR A 81 1.64 -7.42 34.44
N SER A 82 2.60 -7.10 35.32
CA SER A 82 3.60 -6.07 35.04
C SER A 82 4.59 -6.51 33.96
N ILE A 83 4.92 -7.80 33.90
CA ILE A 83 5.73 -8.37 32.81
C ILE A 83 4.95 -8.29 31.48
N ALA A 84 3.67 -8.69 31.45
CA ALA A 84 2.82 -8.61 30.25
C ALA A 84 2.61 -7.17 29.77
N GLN A 85 2.41 -6.22 30.68
CA GLN A 85 2.30 -4.80 30.35
C GLN A 85 3.56 -4.26 29.67
N ARG A 86 4.75 -4.71 30.11
CA ARG A 86 6.03 -4.31 29.51
C ARG A 86 6.35 -5.07 28.23
N ALA A 87 5.94 -6.33 28.12
CA ALA A 87 6.22 -7.19 26.96
C ALA A 87 5.28 -6.93 25.79
N TYR A 88 3.99 -6.74 26.08
CA TYR A 88 2.92 -6.70 25.07
C TYR A 88 2.18 -5.37 25.02
N GLY A 89 2.49 -4.43 25.92
CA GLY A 89 1.73 -3.18 26.05
C GLY A 89 0.36 -3.35 26.72
N ASP A 90 0.00 -4.56 27.15
CA ASP A 90 -1.28 -4.89 27.79
C ASP A 90 -1.10 -5.89 28.95
N GLY A 91 -1.28 -5.42 30.18
CA GLY A 91 -1.20 -6.24 31.38
C GLY A 91 -2.23 -7.37 31.44
N ASN A 92 -3.35 -7.27 30.70
CA ASN A 92 -4.36 -8.33 30.64
C ASN A 92 -3.89 -9.57 29.89
N GLN A 93 -2.75 -9.49 29.18
CA GLN A 93 -2.15 -10.61 28.46
C GLN A 93 -1.26 -11.50 29.33
N TRP A 94 -1.20 -11.26 30.65
CA TRP A 94 -0.51 -12.13 31.60
C TRP A 94 -0.86 -13.63 31.50
N PRO A 95 -2.10 -14.07 31.12
CA PRO A 95 -2.41 -15.49 30.98
C PRO A 95 -1.57 -16.20 29.92
N LEU A 96 -1.07 -15.49 28.90
CA LEU A 96 -0.19 -16.05 27.88
C LEU A 96 1.14 -16.49 28.49
N ILE A 97 1.75 -15.59 29.27
CA ILE A 97 3.00 -15.86 30.00
C ILE A 97 2.75 -17.00 30.99
N TYR A 98 1.64 -16.98 31.73
CA TYR A 98 1.33 -18.07 32.64
C TYR A 98 1.22 -19.42 31.91
N ASN A 99 0.41 -19.49 30.85
CA ASN A 99 0.17 -20.72 30.10
C ASN A 99 1.45 -21.31 29.50
N ALA A 100 2.33 -20.47 28.96
CA ALA A 100 3.61 -20.89 28.41
C ALA A 100 4.58 -21.41 29.50
N ASN A 101 4.43 -20.96 30.74
CA ASN A 101 5.35 -21.24 31.84
C ASN A 101 4.72 -22.03 32.98
N LYS A 102 3.57 -22.69 32.78
CA LYS A 102 2.88 -23.44 33.85
C LYS A 102 3.78 -24.44 34.57
N GLN A 103 4.71 -25.06 33.85
CA GLN A 103 5.66 -26.01 34.41
C GLN A 103 6.70 -25.36 35.35
N VAL A 104 7.01 -24.07 35.12
CA VAL A 104 7.98 -23.30 35.92
C VAL A 104 7.30 -22.56 37.08
N ILE A 105 6.10 -22.02 36.85
CA ILE A 105 5.35 -21.20 37.82
C ILE A 105 4.52 -22.07 38.78
N GLY A 106 4.05 -23.23 38.32
CA GLY A 106 3.16 -24.10 39.08
C GLY A 106 1.69 -23.62 39.06
N ASN A 107 0.91 -24.10 40.03
CA ASN A 107 -0.56 -23.97 40.02
C ASN A 107 -1.09 -22.57 40.39
N ASN A 108 -0.24 -21.69 40.93
CA ASN A 108 -0.65 -20.35 41.34
C ASN A 108 0.06 -19.27 40.50
N PRO A 109 -0.64 -18.59 39.56
CA PRO A 109 -0.03 -17.58 38.69
C PRO A 109 0.45 -16.33 39.41
N ASN A 110 0.01 -16.09 40.66
CA ASN A 110 0.40 -14.93 41.45
C ASN A 110 1.72 -15.14 42.21
N VAL A 111 2.34 -16.32 42.11
CA VAL A 111 3.56 -16.67 42.83
C VAL A 111 4.69 -16.89 41.83
N ILE A 112 5.30 -15.80 41.39
CA ILE A 112 6.59 -15.83 40.69
C ILE A 112 7.71 -15.35 41.62
N GLN A 113 8.90 -15.91 41.47
CA GLN A 113 10.06 -15.65 42.32
C GLN A 113 11.18 -15.01 41.51
N ALA A 114 11.88 -14.04 42.12
CA ALA A 114 13.06 -13.44 41.51
C ALA A 114 14.08 -14.53 41.14
N GLY A 115 14.66 -14.44 39.94
CA GLY A 115 15.57 -15.43 39.36
C GLY A 115 14.87 -16.53 38.55
N GLN A 116 13.54 -16.64 38.56
CA GLN A 116 12.85 -17.57 37.67
C GLN A 116 13.03 -17.17 36.21
N VAL A 117 13.35 -18.13 35.34
CA VAL A 117 13.42 -17.91 33.89
C VAL A 117 12.07 -18.25 33.27
N LEU A 118 11.39 -17.25 32.72
CA LEU A 118 10.13 -17.40 32.00
C LEU A 118 10.35 -17.26 30.50
N HIS A 119 9.74 -18.11 29.70
CA HIS A 119 9.56 -17.88 28.28
C HIS A 119 8.45 -16.86 28.05
N ILE A 120 8.75 -15.73 27.44
CA ILE A 120 7.74 -14.75 27.04
C ILE A 120 7.23 -15.16 25.67
N PRO A 121 6.04 -15.78 25.53
CA PRO A 121 5.55 -16.17 24.21
C PRO A 121 5.41 -14.91 23.33
N PRO A 122 5.43 -15.06 21.99
CA PRO A 122 4.98 -13.99 21.13
C PRO A 122 3.59 -13.50 21.56
N ALA A 123 3.34 -12.20 21.49
CA ALA A 123 1.97 -11.70 21.64
C ALA A 123 1.07 -12.47 20.66
N PRO A 124 -0.20 -12.74 20.99
CA PRO A 124 -1.14 -13.22 20.00
C PRO A 124 -1.17 -12.09 18.98
N SER A 125 -0.67 -12.34 17.77
CA SER A 125 -0.89 -11.41 16.68
C SER A 125 -2.38 -11.09 16.72
N PRO A 126 -2.81 -9.80 16.67
CA PRO A 126 -4.19 -9.49 16.40
C PRO A 126 -4.62 -10.41 15.27
N ALA A 127 -5.74 -11.13 15.44
CA ALA A 127 -6.21 -12.00 14.38
C ALA A 127 -6.22 -11.14 13.10
N LEU A 128 -5.60 -11.64 12.04
CA LEU A 128 -5.63 -10.99 10.72
C LEU A 128 -6.69 -11.73 9.90
N PRO A 129 -8.00 -11.58 10.22
CA PRO A 129 -9.06 -12.39 9.65
C PRO A 129 -9.12 -12.28 8.13
N LEU A 130 -8.78 -11.11 7.58
CA LEU A 130 -8.81 -10.88 6.13
C LEU A 130 -7.74 -11.70 5.40
N ARG A 131 -6.62 -12.03 6.04
CA ARG A 131 -5.63 -12.98 5.48
C ARG A 131 -6.18 -14.38 5.30
N GLN A 132 -7.22 -14.74 6.06
CA GLN A 132 -7.88 -16.05 5.99
C GLN A 132 -9.15 -16.02 5.16
N SER A 133 -9.50 -14.89 4.54
CA SER A 133 -10.74 -14.76 3.76
C SER A 133 -10.76 -15.71 2.57
N GLN A 134 -11.84 -16.47 2.49
CA GLN A 134 -12.19 -17.30 1.34
C GLN A 134 -13.20 -16.60 0.41
N GLN A 135 -13.65 -15.40 0.77
CA GLN A 135 -14.68 -14.64 0.07
C GLN A 135 -14.08 -13.53 -0.79
N ILE A 136 -13.02 -12.87 -0.31
CA ILE A 136 -12.35 -11.79 -1.03
C ILE A 136 -11.46 -12.40 -2.13
N GLN A 137 -11.58 -11.89 -3.35
CA GLN A 137 -10.73 -12.28 -4.47
C GLN A 137 -9.28 -11.82 -4.25
N GLY A 138 -8.32 -12.69 -4.58
CA GLY A 138 -6.95 -12.61 -4.05
C GLY A 138 -6.12 -11.42 -4.51
N ASP A 139 -6.40 -10.84 -5.68
CA ASP A 139 -5.62 -9.70 -6.19
C ASP A 139 -5.90 -8.39 -5.42
N ILE A 140 -7.03 -8.30 -4.72
CA ILE A 140 -7.41 -7.10 -3.96
C ILE A 140 -6.43 -6.87 -2.81
N LEU A 141 -6.47 -7.72 -1.78
CA LEU A 141 -5.65 -7.52 -0.57
C LEU A 141 -4.24 -8.11 -0.70
N ALA A 142 -4.12 -9.37 -1.10
CA ALA A 142 -2.83 -10.06 -1.14
C ALA A 142 -1.97 -9.64 -2.35
N GLY A 143 -2.63 -9.40 -3.49
CA GLY A 143 -1.98 -9.16 -4.77
C GLY A 143 -1.34 -10.43 -5.33
N PHE A 144 -1.55 -10.69 -6.62
CA PHE A 144 -1.00 -11.88 -7.27
C PHE A 144 0.54 -11.88 -7.34
N LYS A 145 1.16 -10.69 -7.47
CA LYS A 145 2.63 -10.48 -7.45
C LYS A 145 3.37 -11.40 -8.44
N LYS A 146 2.91 -11.39 -9.69
CA LYS A 146 3.45 -12.21 -10.78
C LYS A 146 4.14 -11.37 -11.84
N ASP A 147 5.05 -11.99 -12.57
CA ASP A 147 5.85 -11.33 -13.60
C ASP A 147 5.13 -11.24 -14.95
N HIS A 148 4.06 -12.00 -15.16
CA HIS A 148 3.30 -12.03 -16.41
C HIS A 148 1.79 -11.98 -16.16
N ALA A 149 1.07 -11.22 -16.98
CA ALA A 149 -0.37 -11.03 -16.91
C ALA A 149 -1.01 -11.01 -18.29
N VAL A 150 -2.25 -11.49 -18.39
CA VAL A 150 -3.17 -11.23 -19.51
C VAL A 150 -4.52 -10.82 -18.94
N TYR A 151 -5.07 -9.74 -19.47
CA TYR A 151 -6.41 -9.27 -19.15
C TYR A 151 -7.33 -9.53 -20.32
N LEU A 152 -8.44 -10.23 -20.10
CA LEU A 152 -9.41 -10.59 -21.14
C LEU A 152 -10.75 -9.90 -20.86
N PHE A 153 -11.27 -9.17 -21.83
CA PHE A 153 -12.50 -8.39 -21.69
C PHE A 153 -13.62 -9.06 -22.49
N TYR A 154 -14.76 -9.29 -21.86
CA TYR A 154 -15.86 -10.04 -22.46
C TYR A 154 -17.19 -9.29 -22.44
N ASN A 155 -17.98 -9.56 -23.47
CA ASN A 155 -19.41 -9.30 -23.54
C ASN A 155 -20.18 -10.62 -23.40
N PHE A 156 -21.34 -10.58 -22.73
CA PHE A 156 -22.28 -11.69 -22.63
C PHE A 156 -23.41 -11.50 -23.63
N ASN A 157 -23.78 -12.52 -24.39
CA ASN A 157 -24.92 -12.43 -25.32
C ASN A 157 -26.25 -12.18 -24.58
N ASP A 158 -26.42 -12.83 -23.44
CA ASP A 158 -27.62 -12.76 -22.63
C ASP A 158 -27.34 -13.12 -21.16
N GLN A 159 -28.38 -13.03 -20.32
CA GLN A 159 -28.31 -13.38 -18.92
C GLN A 159 -27.92 -14.86 -18.69
N ALA A 160 -28.44 -15.78 -19.52
CA ALA A 160 -28.26 -17.21 -19.32
C ALA A 160 -26.80 -17.64 -19.58
N SER A 161 -26.22 -17.15 -20.67
CA SER A 161 -24.81 -17.35 -21.04
C SER A 161 -23.86 -16.78 -19.99
N GLY A 162 -24.08 -15.54 -19.54
CA GLY A 162 -23.27 -14.92 -18.48
C GLY A 162 -23.30 -15.71 -17.16
N ARG A 163 -24.49 -16.13 -16.72
CA ARG A 163 -24.66 -16.92 -15.48
C ARG A 163 -24.02 -18.31 -15.59
N ALA A 164 -24.21 -18.98 -16.73
CA ALA A 164 -23.62 -20.30 -16.97
C ALA A 164 -22.08 -20.25 -16.98
N TRP A 165 -21.52 -19.22 -17.64
CA TRP A 165 -20.08 -18.97 -17.63
C TRP A 165 -19.55 -18.69 -16.23
N LEU A 166 -20.20 -17.80 -15.46
CA LEU A 166 -19.79 -17.52 -14.08
C LEU A 166 -19.78 -18.79 -13.22
N LYS A 167 -20.80 -19.64 -13.35
CA LYS A 167 -20.90 -20.88 -12.58
C LYS A 167 -19.70 -21.80 -12.78
N GLU A 168 -19.21 -21.92 -14.02
CA GLU A 168 -18.05 -22.74 -14.36
C GLU A 168 -16.71 -22.02 -14.10
N LEU A 169 -16.70 -20.69 -14.07
CA LEU A 169 -15.52 -19.88 -13.77
C LEU A 169 -15.16 -19.88 -12.26
N ILE A 170 -16.16 -19.83 -11.37
CA ILE A 170 -15.99 -19.67 -9.92
C ILE A 170 -14.90 -20.57 -9.30
N PRO A 171 -14.77 -21.87 -9.65
CA PRO A 171 -13.72 -22.73 -9.10
C PRO A 171 -12.28 -22.28 -9.41
N PHE A 172 -12.08 -21.46 -10.45
CA PHE A 172 -10.77 -20.95 -10.85
C PHE A 172 -10.39 -19.65 -10.14
N ILE A 173 -11.35 -18.96 -9.50
CA ILE A 173 -11.14 -17.65 -8.90
C ILE A 173 -10.27 -17.78 -7.65
N ALA A 174 -9.16 -17.06 -7.65
CA ALA A 174 -8.19 -17.03 -6.57
C ALA A 174 -8.76 -16.31 -5.34
N LYS A 175 -8.58 -16.91 -4.17
CA LYS A 175 -9.01 -16.35 -2.88
C LYS A 175 -7.84 -15.69 -2.18
N THR A 176 -8.11 -14.65 -1.39
CA THR A 176 -7.09 -13.99 -0.56
C THR A 176 -6.29 -14.98 0.27
N LYS A 177 -6.95 -15.94 0.94
CA LYS A 177 -6.26 -16.99 1.73
C LYS A 177 -5.21 -17.77 0.94
N ASP A 178 -5.54 -18.19 -0.27
CA ASP A 178 -4.67 -19.05 -1.09
C ASP A 178 -3.48 -18.25 -1.60
N VAL A 179 -3.72 -17.01 -2.04
CA VAL A 179 -2.66 -16.08 -2.48
C VAL A 179 -1.74 -15.68 -1.33
N VAL A 180 -2.27 -15.41 -0.13
CA VAL A 180 -1.46 -15.15 1.08
C VAL A 180 -0.59 -16.35 1.40
N THR A 181 -1.16 -17.55 1.44
CA THR A 181 -0.42 -18.78 1.75
C THR A 181 0.76 -18.97 0.78
N PHE A 182 0.52 -18.75 -0.51
CA PHE A 182 1.59 -18.79 -1.52
C PHE A 182 2.62 -17.68 -1.32
N ASN A 183 2.19 -16.43 -1.14
CA ASN A 183 3.08 -15.28 -1.00
C ASN A 183 3.99 -15.38 0.23
N ASP A 184 3.47 -15.89 1.34
CA ASP A 184 4.24 -16.10 2.57
C ASP A 184 5.29 -17.22 2.37
N ALA A 185 4.90 -18.33 1.73
CA ALA A 185 5.83 -19.41 1.38
C ALA A 185 6.92 -18.93 0.40
N PHE A 186 6.55 -18.13 -0.60
CA PHE A 186 7.48 -17.57 -1.57
C PHE A 186 8.47 -16.60 -0.92
N SER A 187 7.97 -15.71 -0.07
CA SER A 187 8.82 -14.76 0.65
C SER A 187 9.81 -15.46 1.57
N ALA A 188 9.36 -16.49 2.30
CA ALA A 188 10.22 -17.31 3.15
C ALA A 188 11.29 -18.07 2.34
N ALA A 189 10.90 -18.69 1.23
CA ALA A 189 11.82 -19.41 0.35
C ALA A 189 12.85 -18.47 -0.31
N ARG A 190 12.41 -17.28 -0.75
CA ARG A 190 13.29 -16.25 -1.30
C ARG A 190 14.29 -15.73 -0.27
N ALA A 191 13.84 -15.49 0.97
CA ALA A 191 14.72 -15.11 2.07
C ALA A 191 15.78 -16.19 2.36
N ALA A 192 15.36 -17.46 2.38
CA ALA A 192 16.28 -18.59 2.52
C ALA A 192 17.25 -18.76 1.33
N ASN A 193 16.86 -18.28 0.15
CA ASN A 193 17.64 -18.31 -1.10
C ASN A 193 18.41 -17.00 -1.37
N HIS A 194 18.78 -16.26 -0.31
CA HIS A 194 19.56 -15.01 -0.39
C HIS A 194 18.97 -13.95 -1.32
N GLY A 195 17.64 -13.87 -1.40
CA GLY A 195 16.93 -12.89 -2.21
C GLY A 195 16.64 -13.31 -3.64
N ASN A 196 17.06 -14.51 -4.06
CA ASN A 196 16.75 -15.07 -5.37
C ASN A 196 15.39 -15.78 -5.38
N ASP A 197 14.64 -15.59 -6.46
CA ASP A 197 13.31 -16.20 -6.61
C ASP A 197 13.41 -17.75 -6.59
N PRO A 198 12.55 -18.46 -5.82
CA PRO A 198 12.56 -19.92 -5.74
C PRO A 198 12.09 -20.56 -7.06
N PRO A 199 12.91 -21.38 -7.75
CA PRO A 199 12.62 -21.84 -9.11
C PRO A 199 11.41 -22.79 -9.22
N ASN A 200 11.07 -23.49 -8.14
CA ASN A 200 10.03 -24.52 -8.10
C ASN A 200 8.72 -24.04 -7.46
N LEU A 201 8.63 -22.77 -7.05
CA LEU A 201 7.43 -22.24 -6.42
C LEU A 201 6.77 -21.24 -7.36
N LYS A 202 5.85 -21.76 -8.17
CA LYS A 202 5.12 -21.02 -9.19
C LYS A 202 3.61 -21.13 -8.94
N ALA A 203 2.86 -20.12 -9.35
CA ALA A 203 1.41 -20.10 -9.32
C ALA A 203 0.85 -19.37 -10.54
N THR A 204 -0.36 -19.76 -10.91
CA THR A 204 -1.21 -19.04 -11.84
C THR A 204 -2.52 -18.69 -11.14
N TRP A 205 -2.91 -17.43 -11.19
CA TRP A 205 -4.09 -16.91 -10.50
C TRP A 205 -5.07 -16.30 -11.50
N VAL A 206 -6.37 -16.39 -11.17
CA VAL A 206 -7.45 -15.79 -11.95
C VAL A 206 -8.33 -14.96 -11.02
N ASN A 207 -8.64 -13.74 -11.42
CA ASN A 207 -9.64 -12.86 -10.81
C ASN A 207 -10.69 -12.47 -11.86
N VAL A 208 -11.90 -12.14 -11.42
CA VAL A 208 -12.97 -11.62 -12.29
C VAL A 208 -13.58 -10.35 -11.72
N SER A 209 -13.81 -9.36 -12.58
CA SER A 209 -14.59 -8.18 -12.26
C SER A 209 -15.72 -7.98 -13.28
N LEU A 210 -16.78 -7.32 -12.84
CA LEU A 210 -18.01 -7.11 -13.60
C LEU A 210 -18.30 -5.60 -13.67
N THR A 211 -18.54 -5.10 -14.87
CA THR A 211 -18.99 -3.71 -15.06
C THR A 211 -20.46 -3.57 -14.66
N PHE A 212 -20.96 -2.35 -14.55
CA PHE A 212 -22.38 -2.11 -14.30
C PHE A 212 -23.28 -2.72 -15.41
N SER A 213 -22.87 -2.62 -16.68
CA SER A 213 -23.57 -3.25 -17.81
C SER A 213 -23.56 -4.78 -17.72
N GLY A 214 -22.45 -5.38 -17.27
CA GLY A 214 -22.39 -6.81 -17.00
C GLY A 214 -23.30 -7.25 -15.85
N LEU A 215 -23.30 -6.52 -14.74
CA LEU A 215 -24.16 -6.77 -13.59
C LEU A 215 -25.64 -6.69 -13.95
N THR A 216 -26.06 -5.61 -14.64
CA THR A 216 -27.46 -5.43 -15.06
C THR A 216 -27.92 -6.49 -16.07
N THR A 217 -27.02 -7.00 -16.91
CA THR A 217 -27.29 -8.17 -17.76
C THR A 217 -27.54 -9.42 -16.91
N LEU A 218 -26.74 -9.64 -15.85
CA LEU A 218 -26.82 -10.84 -15.00
C LEU A 218 -28.05 -10.89 -14.09
N PHE A 219 -28.60 -9.77 -13.60
CA PHE A 219 -29.78 -9.77 -12.70
C PHE A 219 -31.02 -9.03 -13.24
N ASN A 220 -31.02 -8.64 -14.52
CA ASN A 220 -32.03 -7.82 -15.21
C ASN A 220 -31.90 -6.31 -14.91
N ALA A 221 -31.83 -5.50 -15.97
CA ALA A 221 -31.62 -4.04 -15.90
C ALA A 221 -32.77 -3.27 -15.21
N ASN A 222 -33.95 -3.86 -15.07
CA ASN A 222 -35.07 -3.24 -14.35
C ASN A 222 -35.18 -3.71 -12.89
N SER A 223 -34.17 -4.43 -12.36
CA SER A 223 -34.17 -4.90 -10.99
C SER A 223 -33.99 -3.74 -9.99
N LYS A 224 -34.48 -3.94 -8.76
CA LYS A 224 -34.21 -3.01 -7.66
C LYS A 224 -32.71 -2.85 -7.38
N ALA A 225 -31.92 -3.92 -7.57
CA ALA A 225 -30.46 -3.85 -7.46
C ALA A 225 -29.86 -2.84 -8.45
N THR A 226 -30.38 -2.77 -9.69
CA THR A 226 -29.93 -1.79 -10.69
C THR A 226 -30.14 -0.35 -10.20
N SER A 227 -31.34 -0.04 -9.72
CA SER A 227 -31.66 1.31 -9.22
C SER A 227 -30.90 1.63 -7.94
N ASP A 228 -30.73 0.66 -7.04
CA ASP A 228 -30.01 0.86 -5.77
C ASP A 228 -28.51 1.11 -6.02
N ILE A 229 -27.87 0.38 -6.94
CA ILE A 229 -26.48 0.64 -7.35
C ILE A 229 -26.36 2.01 -8.00
N SER A 230 -27.27 2.38 -8.89
CA SER A 230 -27.22 3.69 -9.57
C SER A 230 -27.35 4.85 -8.59
N ALA A 231 -28.13 4.68 -7.53
CA ALA A 231 -28.34 5.69 -6.51
C ALA A 231 -27.15 5.80 -5.55
N LEU A 232 -26.52 4.68 -5.17
CA LEU A 232 -25.44 4.65 -4.18
C LEU A 232 -24.04 4.76 -4.78
N PHE A 233 -23.86 4.33 -6.03
CA PHE A 233 -22.57 4.35 -6.74
C PHE A 233 -22.74 4.90 -8.17
N PRO A 234 -23.18 6.16 -8.31
CA PRO A 234 -23.54 6.74 -9.61
C PRO A 234 -22.41 6.70 -10.63
N HIS A 235 -21.15 6.91 -10.22
CA HIS A 235 -20.01 6.95 -11.15
C HIS A 235 -19.64 5.57 -11.67
N PHE A 236 -19.77 4.53 -10.83
CA PHE A 236 -19.69 3.14 -11.30
C PHE A 236 -20.80 2.82 -12.32
N ALA A 237 -22.03 3.29 -12.06
CA ALA A 237 -23.18 3.03 -12.93
C ALA A 237 -23.10 3.77 -14.27
N GLN A 238 -22.63 5.01 -14.27
CA GLN A 238 -22.43 5.81 -15.48
C GLN A 238 -21.25 5.32 -16.32
N GLY A 239 -20.22 4.79 -15.66
CA GLY A 239 -19.02 4.29 -16.31
C GLY A 239 -18.00 5.39 -16.63
N PRO A 240 -16.78 5.01 -17.03
CA PRO A 240 -15.64 5.93 -17.06
C PRO A 240 -15.65 6.94 -18.21
N ALA A 241 -16.54 6.77 -19.19
CA ALA A 241 -16.67 7.64 -20.34
C ALA A 241 -17.72 8.77 -20.15
N SER A 242 -18.37 8.85 -18.98
CA SER A 242 -19.25 9.96 -18.65
C SER A 242 -18.48 11.29 -18.64
N ASP A 243 -19.19 12.40 -18.82
CA ASP A 243 -18.56 13.71 -18.78
C ASP A 243 -17.99 13.99 -17.38
N GLU A 244 -18.73 13.65 -16.34
CA GLU A 244 -18.30 13.75 -14.94
C GLU A 244 -16.96 13.04 -14.70
N SER A 245 -16.86 11.76 -15.07
CA SER A 245 -15.65 10.96 -14.88
C SER A 245 -14.49 11.43 -15.75
N THR A 246 -14.75 11.77 -17.02
CA THR A 246 -13.69 12.17 -17.95
C THR A 246 -13.10 13.54 -17.64
N PHE A 247 -13.90 14.46 -17.09
CA PHE A 247 -13.38 15.72 -16.57
C PHE A 247 -12.60 15.51 -15.26
N ALA A 248 -13.13 14.73 -14.32
CA ALA A 248 -12.43 14.45 -13.07
C ALA A 248 -11.06 13.78 -13.31
N ASN A 249 -10.99 12.85 -14.27
CA ASN A 249 -9.77 12.13 -14.63
C ASN A 249 -8.81 12.92 -15.52
N GLY A 250 -9.20 14.11 -15.97
CA GLY A 250 -8.39 14.92 -16.90
C GLY A 250 -8.29 14.31 -18.30
N ASP A 251 -9.20 13.44 -18.70
CA ASP A 251 -9.20 12.83 -20.04
C ASP A 251 -9.89 13.69 -21.08
N LYS A 252 -10.73 14.64 -20.66
CA LYS A 252 -11.26 15.72 -21.49
C LYS A 252 -10.84 17.07 -20.93
N ASP A 253 -10.53 18.00 -21.82
CA ASP A 253 -10.34 19.41 -21.48
C ASP A 253 -11.70 20.05 -21.20
N PHE A 254 -11.91 20.60 -20.01
CA PHE A 254 -13.16 21.28 -19.65
C PHE A 254 -13.48 22.45 -20.60
N ASN A 255 -12.46 23.18 -21.05
CA ASN A 255 -12.63 24.35 -21.93
C ASN A 255 -12.78 23.97 -23.40
N ASN A 256 -12.34 22.76 -23.78
CA ASN A 256 -12.49 22.22 -25.13
C ASN A 256 -12.69 20.69 -25.12
N PRO A 257 -13.88 20.19 -24.71
CA PRO A 257 -14.11 18.75 -24.52
C PRO A 257 -13.95 17.91 -25.79
N ASN A 258 -14.06 18.56 -26.96
CA ASN A 258 -13.94 17.94 -28.27
C ASN A 258 -12.59 18.19 -28.94
N ASN A 259 -11.56 18.59 -28.19
CA ASN A 259 -10.22 18.81 -28.73
C ASN A 259 -9.73 17.54 -29.47
N PRO A 260 -9.64 17.57 -30.82
CA PRO A 260 -9.29 16.39 -31.60
C PRO A 260 -7.83 15.97 -31.40
N ASN A 261 -7.00 16.85 -30.83
CA ASN A 261 -5.60 16.59 -30.54
C ASN A 261 -5.37 16.06 -29.13
N ASN A 262 -6.42 15.79 -28.34
CA ASN A 262 -6.28 15.17 -27.03
C ASN A 262 -6.25 13.64 -27.19
N PRO A 263 -5.07 12.99 -27.07
CA PRO A 263 -4.94 11.54 -27.23
C PRO A 263 -5.69 10.76 -26.14
N SER A 264 -5.93 11.40 -24.98
CA SER A 264 -6.66 10.80 -23.86
C SER A 264 -8.18 10.88 -24.00
N ASN A 265 -8.70 11.55 -25.03
CA ASN A 265 -10.15 11.65 -25.24
C ASN A 265 -10.77 10.24 -25.42
N PRO A 266 -11.91 9.93 -24.76
CA PRO A 266 -12.57 8.63 -24.86
C PRO A 266 -12.86 8.13 -26.28
N ASN A 267 -13.03 9.04 -27.25
CA ASN A 267 -13.21 8.65 -28.65
C ASN A 267 -12.01 7.84 -29.21
N ASN A 268 -10.81 8.09 -28.67
CA ASN A 268 -9.55 7.43 -29.04
C ASN A 268 -9.25 6.19 -28.20
N TRP A 269 -10.07 5.87 -27.19
CA TRP A 269 -9.84 4.71 -26.33
C TRP A 269 -10.06 3.39 -27.09
N LYS A 270 -9.18 2.43 -26.81
CA LYS A 270 -9.26 1.05 -27.29
C LYS A 270 -10.39 0.27 -26.63
N PHE A 271 -10.75 0.62 -25.40
CA PHE A 271 -11.85 0.02 -24.66
C PHE A 271 -12.49 0.99 -23.65
N GLY A 272 -13.73 0.70 -23.27
CA GLY A 272 -14.45 1.41 -22.20
C GLY A 272 -15.00 2.79 -22.55
N ARG A 273 -15.01 3.13 -23.85
CA ARG A 273 -15.71 4.31 -24.39
C ARG A 273 -17.23 4.09 -24.52
N ASP A 274 -17.64 2.84 -24.52
CA ASP A 274 -19.02 2.37 -24.61
C ASP A 274 -19.26 1.29 -23.54
N ASN A 275 -20.52 0.90 -23.35
CA ASN A 275 -20.93 -0.05 -22.32
C ASN A 275 -20.89 -1.51 -22.79
N ASN A 276 -20.04 -1.83 -23.78
CA ASN A 276 -20.00 -3.15 -24.42
C ASN A 276 -19.15 -4.20 -23.68
N ILE A 277 -18.44 -3.83 -22.62
CA ILE A 277 -17.69 -4.76 -21.77
C ILE A 277 -18.55 -5.09 -20.56
N HIS A 278 -18.77 -6.38 -20.31
CA HIS A 278 -19.53 -6.89 -19.17
C HIS A 278 -18.64 -7.47 -18.08
N ALA A 279 -17.51 -8.07 -18.45
CA ALA A 279 -16.57 -8.67 -17.51
C ALA A 279 -15.12 -8.50 -17.94
N MET A 280 -14.21 -8.51 -16.98
CA MET A 280 -12.77 -8.63 -17.20
C MET A 280 -12.22 -9.80 -16.39
N LEU A 281 -11.45 -10.69 -17.02
CA LEU A 281 -10.58 -11.64 -16.34
C LEU A 281 -9.18 -11.04 -16.20
N ASN A 282 -8.60 -11.13 -15.01
CA ASN A 282 -7.19 -10.87 -14.74
C ASN A 282 -6.50 -12.22 -14.48
N ILE A 283 -5.64 -12.65 -15.40
CA ILE A 283 -4.90 -13.92 -15.31
C ILE A 283 -3.42 -13.58 -15.16
N GLN A 284 -2.77 -14.06 -14.11
CA GLN A 284 -1.34 -13.81 -13.90
C GLN A 284 -0.59 -15.07 -13.52
N ALA A 285 0.66 -15.20 -13.98
CA ALA A 285 1.51 -16.33 -13.66
C ALA A 285 2.99 -15.96 -13.54
N ASP A 286 3.73 -16.77 -12.79
CA ASP A 286 5.20 -16.66 -12.73
C ASP A 286 5.87 -17.13 -14.04
N ASP A 287 5.22 -18.04 -14.78
CA ASP A 287 5.75 -18.63 -16.01
C ASP A 287 4.87 -18.28 -17.23
N PRO A 288 5.45 -17.76 -18.32
CA PRO A 288 4.70 -17.43 -19.53
C PRO A 288 3.93 -18.62 -20.15
N LYS A 289 4.44 -19.84 -20.01
CA LYS A 289 3.76 -21.04 -20.56
C LYS A 289 2.54 -21.40 -19.75
N ASP A 290 2.64 -21.32 -18.42
CA ASP A 290 1.51 -21.55 -17.53
C ASP A 290 0.42 -20.49 -17.74
N LEU A 291 0.84 -19.22 -17.92
CA LEU A 291 -0.06 -18.13 -18.30
C LEU A 291 -0.79 -18.44 -19.61
N GLN A 292 -0.06 -18.77 -20.68
CA GLN A 292 -0.65 -19.05 -21.98
C GLN A 292 -1.64 -20.23 -21.92
N ALA A 293 -1.30 -21.30 -21.18
CA ALA A 293 -2.18 -22.44 -21.00
C ALA A 293 -3.47 -22.04 -20.27
N LYS A 294 -3.37 -21.24 -19.20
CA LYS A 294 -4.54 -20.75 -18.48
C LYS A 294 -5.39 -19.78 -19.31
N VAL A 295 -4.77 -18.90 -20.09
CA VAL A 295 -5.48 -18.00 -21.01
C VAL A 295 -6.30 -18.80 -22.01
N GLN A 296 -5.70 -19.83 -22.63
CA GLN A 296 -6.41 -20.71 -23.58
C GLN A 296 -7.57 -21.45 -22.90
N GLU A 297 -7.40 -21.93 -21.67
CA GLU A 297 -8.46 -22.56 -20.90
C GLU A 297 -9.63 -21.60 -20.62
N MET A 298 -9.32 -20.36 -20.19
CA MET A 298 -10.35 -19.36 -19.90
C MET A 298 -11.06 -18.85 -21.17
N GLN A 299 -10.35 -18.72 -22.28
CA GLN A 299 -10.95 -18.41 -23.59
C GLN A 299 -11.84 -19.55 -24.08
N ALA A 300 -11.42 -20.81 -23.94
CA ALA A 300 -12.25 -21.97 -24.28
C ALA A 300 -13.51 -22.01 -23.43
N LEU A 301 -13.42 -21.69 -22.14
CA LEU A 301 -14.57 -21.58 -21.24
C LEU A 301 -15.52 -20.46 -21.67
N ALA A 302 -15.01 -19.27 -22.01
CA ALA A 302 -15.83 -18.18 -22.52
C ALA A 302 -16.55 -18.55 -23.83
N ASN A 303 -15.81 -19.15 -24.79
CA ASN A 303 -16.35 -19.60 -26.08
C ASN A 303 -17.43 -20.68 -25.91
N LYS A 304 -17.25 -21.61 -24.98
CA LYS A 304 -18.25 -22.65 -24.66
C LYS A 304 -19.61 -22.05 -24.29
N HIS A 305 -19.62 -20.90 -23.62
CA HIS A 305 -20.85 -20.19 -23.23
C HIS A 305 -21.21 -19.05 -24.19
N GLY A 306 -20.52 -18.94 -25.33
CA GLY A 306 -20.82 -17.97 -26.39
C GLY A 306 -20.43 -16.52 -26.06
N LEU A 307 -19.58 -16.28 -25.07
CA LEU A 307 -19.10 -14.94 -24.76
C LEU A 307 -18.24 -14.39 -25.90
N HIS A 308 -18.34 -13.08 -26.16
CA HIS A 308 -17.53 -12.40 -27.16
C HIS A 308 -16.36 -11.67 -26.50
N GLN A 309 -15.12 -11.97 -26.89
CA GLN A 309 -13.94 -11.22 -26.44
C GLN A 309 -13.92 -9.85 -27.13
N VAL A 310 -14.04 -8.78 -26.35
CA VAL A 310 -14.06 -7.39 -26.82
C VAL A 310 -12.64 -6.86 -27.00
N PHE A 311 -11.76 -7.19 -26.07
CA PHE A 311 -10.38 -6.71 -26.02
C PHE A 311 -9.52 -7.66 -25.17
N ASP A 312 -8.21 -7.57 -25.32
CA ASP A 312 -7.24 -8.20 -24.45
C ASP A 312 -6.00 -7.31 -24.28
N GLN A 313 -5.31 -7.50 -23.17
CA GLN A 313 -4.07 -6.78 -22.88
C GLN A 313 -3.06 -7.70 -22.21
N ASP A 314 -1.89 -7.83 -22.83
CA ASP A 314 -0.71 -8.46 -22.23
C ASP A 314 -0.01 -7.49 -21.28
N GLY A 315 0.52 -8.01 -20.18
CA GLY A 315 1.34 -7.28 -19.22
C GLY A 315 2.52 -8.12 -18.77
N ALA A 316 3.67 -7.48 -18.54
CA ALA A 316 4.84 -8.16 -18.00
C ALA A 316 5.73 -7.20 -17.20
N THR A 317 6.38 -7.74 -16.17
CA THR A 317 7.51 -7.06 -15.53
C THR A 317 8.59 -6.79 -16.59
N LEU A 318 9.12 -5.56 -16.63
CA LEU A 318 10.18 -5.20 -17.58
C LEU A 318 11.46 -6.03 -17.34
N PRO A 319 12.20 -6.38 -18.41
CA PRO A 319 13.37 -7.24 -18.30
C PRO A 319 14.61 -6.50 -17.77
N GLY A 320 15.60 -7.28 -17.32
CA GLY A 320 16.94 -6.78 -16.99
C GLY A 320 16.96 -5.73 -15.88
N ALA A 321 17.70 -4.64 -16.10
CA ALA A 321 17.85 -3.56 -15.11
C ALA A 321 16.53 -2.84 -14.78
N LEU A 322 15.51 -2.96 -15.64
CA LEU A 322 14.19 -2.39 -15.42
C LEU A 322 13.26 -3.30 -14.61
N LYS A 323 13.73 -4.46 -14.09
CA LYS A 323 12.88 -5.35 -13.27
C LYS A 323 12.28 -4.58 -12.08
N GLY A 324 10.95 -4.51 -12.04
CA GLY A 324 10.16 -3.76 -11.05
C GLY A 324 10.21 -2.24 -11.19
N HIS A 325 10.56 -1.73 -12.37
CA HIS A 325 10.43 -0.32 -12.76
C HIS A 325 9.34 -0.18 -13.82
N GLU A 326 8.77 1.02 -13.96
CA GLU A 326 7.92 1.40 -15.09
C GLU A 326 8.75 1.96 -16.27
N HIS A 327 8.12 2.34 -17.38
CA HIS A 327 8.83 2.66 -18.64
C HIS A 327 9.66 3.95 -18.62
N PHE A 328 9.37 4.92 -17.75
CA PHE A 328 10.27 6.07 -17.53
C PHE A 328 11.52 5.69 -16.71
N GLY A 329 11.52 4.49 -16.12
CA GLY A 329 12.63 3.86 -15.42
C GLY A 329 12.60 4.06 -13.91
N PHE A 330 11.46 4.40 -13.32
CA PHE A 330 11.29 4.57 -11.87
C PHE A 330 10.78 3.29 -11.22
N LYS A 331 11.35 2.94 -10.06
CA LYS A 331 10.89 1.82 -9.24
C LYS A 331 9.45 2.07 -8.81
N ASP A 332 8.56 1.16 -9.18
CA ASP A 332 7.13 1.22 -8.80
C ASP A 332 6.81 0.16 -7.72
N GLY A 333 5.60 0.25 -7.14
CA GLY A 333 5.08 -0.69 -6.15
C GLY A 333 5.60 -0.49 -4.73
N ILE A 334 6.36 0.58 -4.46
CA ILE A 334 6.97 0.84 -3.14
C ILE A 334 5.92 1.19 -2.08
N SER A 335 5.08 2.21 -2.35
CA SER A 335 4.13 2.74 -1.36
C SER A 335 2.73 2.23 -1.66
N GLN A 336 2.21 1.40 -0.76
CA GLN A 336 0.83 0.90 -0.69
C GLN A 336 0.28 1.21 0.71
N PRO A 337 -1.04 1.35 0.91
CA PRO A 337 -1.60 1.37 2.26
C PRO A 337 -1.44 -0.02 2.90
N GLY A 338 -1.14 -0.05 4.20
CA GLY A 338 -1.42 -1.24 5.01
C GLY A 338 -2.93 -1.33 5.26
N VAL A 339 -3.46 -2.53 5.48
CA VAL A 339 -4.90 -2.76 5.64
C VAL A 339 -5.19 -3.39 7.01
N ALA A 340 -6.07 -2.76 7.78
CA ALA A 340 -6.50 -3.23 9.09
C ALA A 340 -7.10 -4.65 8.99
N GLY A 341 -6.72 -5.55 9.89
CA GLY A 341 -7.18 -6.95 9.84
C GLY A 341 -6.53 -7.80 8.74
N PHE A 342 -5.64 -7.24 7.92
CA PHE A 342 -4.85 -7.97 6.92
C PHE A 342 -3.34 -7.86 7.18
N ASP A 343 -2.83 -6.66 7.46
CA ASP A 343 -1.41 -6.41 7.75
C ASP A 343 -1.16 -6.34 9.26
N SER A 344 0.00 -6.86 9.68
CA SER A 344 0.45 -6.75 11.07
C SER A 344 0.84 -5.31 11.39
N VAL A 345 0.28 -4.77 12.46
CA VAL A 345 0.65 -3.44 13.00
C VAL A 345 1.92 -3.56 13.84
N ASP A 346 2.82 -2.58 13.73
CA ASP A 346 3.98 -2.47 14.62
C ASP A 346 3.55 -2.10 16.06
N PRO A 347 3.74 -2.97 17.06
CA PRO A 347 3.37 -2.66 18.44
C PRO A 347 4.28 -1.59 19.09
N HIS A 348 5.43 -1.32 18.48
CA HIS A 348 6.43 -0.37 18.98
C HIS A 348 6.62 0.82 18.05
N ASP A 349 5.59 1.12 17.24
CA ASP A 349 5.61 2.21 16.25
C ASP A 349 6.11 3.53 16.87
N PRO A 350 7.36 3.95 16.57
CA PRO A 350 7.94 5.16 17.14
C PRO A 350 7.32 6.43 16.51
N ASN A 351 6.60 6.27 15.40
CA ASN A 351 5.99 7.32 14.60
C ASN A 351 4.47 7.34 14.75
N LYS A 352 3.93 6.80 15.86
CA LYS A 352 2.48 6.79 16.11
C LYS A 352 1.96 8.23 16.17
N ASN A 353 1.39 8.67 15.06
CA ASN A 353 0.85 10.00 14.84
C ASN A 353 -0.65 10.00 15.23
N PRO A 354 -1.21 10.99 15.95
CA PRO A 354 -2.66 11.12 16.12
C PRO A 354 -3.46 11.01 14.82
N GLN A 355 -2.90 11.46 13.71
CA GLN A 355 -3.48 11.36 12.37
C GLN A 355 -3.39 9.94 11.77
N ALA A 356 -2.54 9.05 12.29
CA ALA A 356 -2.43 7.63 11.90
C ALA A 356 -2.78 6.71 13.09
N PRO A 357 -4.06 6.69 13.54
CA PRO A 357 -4.45 6.08 14.81
C PRO A 357 -4.21 4.56 14.90
N LEU A 358 -4.20 3.88 13.75
CA LEU A 358 -3.92 2.44 13.66
C LEU A 358 -2.42 2.11 13.60
N GLY A 359 -1.55 3.11 13.50
CA GLY A 359 -0.10 2.94 13.37
C GLY A 359 0.35 2.48 11.98
N HIS A 360 1.59 2.00 11.91
CA HIS A 360 2.23 1.53 10.68
C HIS A 360 2.36 0.01 10.60
N VAL A 361 2.55 -0.49 9.38
CA VAL A 361 2.83 -1.92 9.13
C VAL A 361 4.17 -2.31 9.78
N LEU A 362 4.17 -3.45 10.48
CA LEU A 362 5.34 -4.01 11.15
C LEU A 362 6.55 -4.10 10.20
N GLY A 363 7.66 -3.49 10.61
CA GLY A 363 8.91 -3.48 9.83
C GLY A 363 8.87 -2.59 8.58
N SER A 364 7.80 -1.82 8.36
CA SER A 364 7.66 -0.90 7.22
C SER A 364 7.20 0.49 7.68
N PRO A 365 8.01 1.23 8.46
CA PRO A 365 7.67 2.58 8.92
C PRO A 365 7.28 3.52 7.77
N GLY A 366 6.30 4.40 8.01
CA GLY A 366 5.70 5.27 6.99
C GLY A 366 4.70 4.57 6.07
N THR A 367 4.46 3.26 6.24
CA THR A 367 3.34 2.53 5.62
C THR A 367 2.18 2.49 6.59
N GLU A 368 1.34 3.52 6.56
CA GLU A 368 0.17 3.60 7.46
C GLU A 368 -0.80 2.44 7.22
N VAL A 369 -1.29 1.86 8.32
CA VAL A 369 -2.42 0.93 8.29
C VAL A 369 -3.70 1.73 8.23
N ILE A 370 -4.56 1.42 7.26
CA ILE A 370 -5.83 2.07 6.95
C ILE A 370 -6.97 1.08 7.23
N GLN A 371 -8.11 1.59 7.66
CA GLN A 371 -9.32 0.80 7.84
C GLN A 371 -9.70 0.05 6.55
N ALA A 372 -10.06 -1.23 6.67
CA ALA A 372 -10.27 -2.10 5.51
C ALA A 372 -11.46 -1.71 4.64
N GLY A 373 -12.44 -1.01 5.22
CA GLY A 373 -13.61 -0.46 4.55
C GLY A 373 -13.28 0.55 3.47
N GLU A 374 -12.08 1.14 3.46
CA GLU A 374 -11.62 2.00 2.36
C GLU A 374 -11.31 1.22 1.07
N PHE A 375 -11.28 -0.12 1.15
CA PHE A 375 -10.96 -1.00 0.03
C PHE A 375 -11.98 -2.12 -0.17
N ILE A 376 -12.65 -2.55 0.90
CA ILE A 376 -13.54 -3.72 0.93
C ILE A 376 -14.93 -3.30 1.43
N LEU A 377 -15.95 -3.51 0.60
CA LEU A 377 -17.33 -3.18 0.95
C LEU A 377 -17.81 -3.97 2.17
N GLY A 378 -18.38 -3.26 3.13
CA GLY A 378 -18.95 -3.83 4.36
C GLY A 378 -17.96 -3.99 5.52
N GLU A 379 -16.69 -3.67 5.33
CA GLU A 379 -15.71 -3.54 6.41
C GLU A 379 -15.79 -2.15 7.08
N GLN A 380 -15.14 -1.98 8.23
CA GLN A 380 -15.06 -0.69 8.92
C GLN A 380 -14.31 0.34 8.07
N VAL A 381 -14.87 1.54 7.89
CA VAL A 381 -14.25 2.69 7.20
C VAL A 381 -13.51 3.61 8.18
N GLU A 382 -12.66 4.49 7.67
CA GLU A 382 -12.06 5.57 8.46
C GLU A 382 -13.13 6.55 8.95
N ASN A 383 -12.96 7.06 10.17
CA ASN A 383 -13.83 8.12 10.68
C ASN A 383 -13.35 9.47 10.15
N ASP A 384 -13.88 9.88 9.00
CA ASP A 384 -13.51 11.11 8.33
C ASP A 384 -14.59 12.20 8.52
N PRO A 385 -14.36 13.20 9.39
CA PRO A 385 -15.34 14.26 9.65
C PRO A 385 -15.51 15.23 8.47
N THR A 386 -14.60 15.23 7.49
CA THR A 386 -14.70 16.06 6.27
C THR A 386 -15.53 15.41 5.18
N PHE A 387 -15.86 14.12 5.35
CA PHE A 387 -16.70 13.36 4.44
C PHE A 387 -17.81 12.62 5.23
N PRO A 388 -18.69 13.36 5.94
CA PRO A 388 -19.72 12.76 6.79
C PRO A 388 -20.80 12.00 6.00
N GLU A 389 -20.84 12.18 4.67
CA GLU A 389 -21.74 11.48 3.75
C GLU A 389 -21.26 10.05 3.39
N ARG A 390 -20.14 9.56 3.94
CA ARG A 390 -19.78 8.12 3.89
C ARG A 390 -20.68 7.23 4.74
N ASN A 391 -21.90 7.69 5.00
CA ASN A 391 -22.97 6.79 5.38
C ASN A 391 -23.28 5.94 4.14
N PHE A 392 -22.49 4.88 3.92
CA PHE A 392 -23.15 3.59 3.82
C PHE A 392 -24.26 3.64 4.87
N PRO A 393 -25.53 3.46 4.49
CA PRO A 393 -26.56 3.45 5.49
C PRO A 393 -26.05 2.54 6.63
N PRO A 394 -26.27 2.86 7.90
CA PRO A 394 -26.03 1.88 8.98
C PRO A 394 -26.61 0.48 8.64
N ASP A 395 -27.56 0.50 7.70
CA ASP A 395 -28.22 -0.59 7.01
C ASP A 395 -27.63 -1.02 5.66
N PHE A 396 -26.41 -0.70 5.19
CA PHE A 396 -25.84 -1.33 3.97
C PHE A 396 -25.85 -2.85 4.12
N ILE A 397 -25.56 -3.29 5.34
CA ILE A 397 -25.71 -4.67 5.82
C ILE A 397 -27.15 -5.19 5.71
N GLN A 398 -28.16 -4.32 5.86
CA GLN A 398 -29.58 -4.63 5.78
C GLN A 398 -30.22 -4.19 4.45
N SER A 399 -29.42 -3.68 3.52
CA SER A 399 -29.86 -3.16 2.23
C SER A 399 -29.95 -4.30 1.21
N ASN A 400 -30.63 -4.04 0.10
CA ASN A 400 -30.66 -4.99 -1.02
C ASN A 400 -29.29 -5.15 -1.72
N LEU A 401 -28.27 -4.37 -1.31
CA LEU A 401 -26.90 -4.48 -1.80
C LEU A 401 -25.98 -5.25 -0.86
N SER A 402 -26.52 -5.90 0.18
CA SER A 402 -25.73 -6.72 1.12
C SER A 402 -24.93 -7.84 0.44
N TRP A 403 -25.33 -8.28 -0.75
CA TRP A 403 -24.57 -9.23 -1.57
C TRP A 403 -23.25 -8.65 -2.12
N MET A 404 -23.08 -7.33 -2.17
CA MET A 404 -21.83 -6.67 -2.63
C MET A 404 -20.73 -6.66 -1.55
N LYS A 405 -21.02 -7.12 -0.33
CA LYS A 405 -20.03 -7.24 0.74
C LYS A 405 -18.83 -8.10 0.34
N GLU A 406 -17.69 -7.78 0.95
CA GLU A 406 -16.40 -8.42 0.70
C GLU A 406 -15.93 -8.29 -0.76
N GLY A 407 -16.57 -7.41 -1.54
CA GLY A 407 -16.13 -6.98 -2.85
C GLY A 407 -15.42 -5.63 -2.81
N SER A 408 -14.92 -5.19 -3.95
CA SER A 408 -14.19 -3.93 -4.11
C SER A 408 -14.49 -3.34 -5.49
N PHE A 409 -14.56 -2.01 -5.61
CA PHE A 409 -14.53 -1.39 -6.93
C PHE A 409 -13.13 -1.44 -7.50
N GLN A 410 -13.06 -1.54 -8.81
CA GLN A 410 -11.85 -1.62 -9.58
C GLN A 410 -11.83 -0.54 -10.65
N VAL A 411 -10.75 0.22 -10.67
CA VAL A 411 -10.41 1.11 -11.77
C VAL A 411 -9.27 0.48 -12.56
N VAL A 412 -9.48 0.35 -13.87
CA VAL A 412 -8.45 -0.06 -14.82
C VAL A 412 -8.18 1.09 -15.77
N ARG A 413 -6.90 1.38 -16.02
CA ARG A 413 -6.46 2.41 -16.98
C ARG A 413 -5.36 1.85 -17.85
N ARG A 414 -5.50 1.95 -19.16
CA ARG A 414 -4.43 1.70 -20.11
C ARG A 414 -3.69 3.01 -20.38
N LEU A 415 -2.58 3.19 -19.69
CA LEU A 415 -1.80 4.42 -19.70
C LEU A 415 -0.59 4.26 -20.63
N ASN A 416 -0.68 4.77 -21.86
CA ASN A 416 0.43 4.78 -22.81
C ASN A 416 1.48 5.82 -22.37
N GLN A 417 2.76 5.46 -22.40
CA GLN A 417 3.84 6.29 -21.87
C GLN A 417 4.78 6.73 -23.00
N ASP A 418 4.88 8.05 -23.21
CA ASP A 418 5.82 8.66 -24.16
C ASP A 418 7.20 8.83 -23.53
N VAL A 419 8.00 7.75 -23.56
CA VAL A 419 9.34 7.72 -22.97
C VAL A 419 10.29 8.72 -23.63
N ALA A 420 10.16 8.91 -24.95
CA ALA A 420 10.99 9.87 -25.68
C ALA A 420 10.63 11.31 -25.27
N GLY A 421 9.34 11.65 -25.32
CA GLY A 421 8.84 12.96 -24.90
C GLY A 421 9.16 13.26 -23.44
N TYR A 422 9.10 12.27 -22.54
CA TYR A 422 9.55 12.44 -21.16
C TYR A 422 11.04 12.78 -21.08
N ARG A 423 11.91 11.99 -21.74
CA ARG A 423 13.37 12.23 -21.74
C ARG A 423 13.71 13.62 -22.27
N ASP A 424 13.10 14.00 -23.39
CA ASP A 424 13.29 15.31 -24.03
C ASP A 424 12.73 16.45 -23.18
N GLY A 425 11.54 16.26 -22.60
CA GLY A 425 10.89 17.21 -21.70
C GLY A 425 11.77 17.54 -20.49
N ILE A 426 12.30 16.52 -19.82
CA ILE A 426 13.22 16.69 -18.70
C ILE A 426 14.52 17.38 -19.15
N ALA A 427 15.12 16.98 -20.27
CA ALA A 427 16.34 17.60 -20.77
C ALA A 427 16.14 19.09 -21.10
N SER A 428 15.01 19.44 -21.71
CA SER A 428 14.67 20.82 -22.08
C SER A 428 14.37 21.74 -20.89
N ALA A 429 13.99 21.15 -19.75
CA ALA A 429 13.64 21.85 -18.52
C ALA A 429 14.84 22.13 -17.61
N LEU A 430 16.05 21.66 -17.95
CA LEU A 430 17.22 21.85 -17.12
C LEU A 430 17.59 23.34 -16.95
N PRO A 431 17.98 23.76 -15.74
CA PRO A 431 18.39 25.13 -15.52
C PRO A 431 19.76 25.41 -16.17
N ALA A 432 19.89 26.56 -16.82
CA ALA A 432 21.13 26.95 -17.52
C ALA A 432 22.35 27.13 -16.60
N ASP A 433 22.14 27.23 -15.29
CA ASP A 433 23.21 27.36 -14.29
C ASP A 433 23.87 26.03 -13.91
N GLY A 434 23.45 24.92 -14.54
CA GLY A 434 24.00 23.59 -14.30
C GLY A 434 23.69 23.03 -12.90
N SER A 435 22.73 23.62 -12.17
CA SER A 435 22.43 23.18 -10.80
C SER A 435 21.72 21.84 -10.74
N MET A 436 21.25 21.32 -11.88
CA MET A 436 20.60 20.02 -11.97
C MET A 436 21.00 19.25 -13.22
N ASN A 437 21.00 17.93 -13.10
CA ASN A 437 21.06 17.00 -14.23
C ASN A 437 19.67 16.36 -14.47
N THR A 438 19.54 15.59 -15.54
CA THR A 438 18.28 14.94 -15.92
C THR A 438 17.77 13.96 -14.88
N GLU A 439 18.66 13.25 -14.17
CA GLU A 439 18.28 12.30 -13.13
C GLU A 439 17.63 13.00 -11.95
N MET A 440 18.24 14.08 -11.45
CA MET A 440 17.70 14.85 -10.34
C MET A 440 16.39 15.52 -10.73
N LEU A 441 16.29 16.13 -11.92
CA LEU A 441 15.04 16.77 -12.33
C LEU A 441 13.91 15.75 -12.52
N GLY A 442 14.20 14.59 -13.13
CA GLY A 442 13.26 13.48 -13.20
C GLY A 442 12.81 13.01 -11.81
N ALA A 443 13.76 12.90 -10.86
CA ALA A 443 13.46 12.55 -9.48
C ALA A 443 12.59 13.60 -8.77
N LYS A 444 12.81 14.89 -9.03
CA LYS A 444 12.00 16.01 -8.52
C LYS A 444 10.58 16.01 -9.10
N VAL A 445 10.41 15.61 -10.35
CA VAL A 445 9.11 15.45 -11.02
C VAL A 445 8.31 14.28 -10.44
N VAL A 446 8.95 13.15 -10.17
CA VAL A 446 8.27 11.95 -9.62
C VAL A 446 8.12 12.03 -8.09
N GLY A 447 9.10 12.60 -7.41
CA GLY A 447 9.27 12.57 -5.96
C GLY A 447 10.11 11.40 -5.44
N ARG A 448 10.66 10.57 -6.34
CA ARG A 448 11.64 9.52 -6.03
C ARG A 448 12.70 9.47 -7.12
N TRP A 449 13.90 9.10 -6.75
CA TRP A 449 14.91 8.67 -7.72
C TRP A 449 14.48 7.38 -8.41
N LYS A 450 15.11 7.07 -9.54
CA LYS A 450 14.81 5.86 -10.31
C LYS A 450 14.95 4.57 -9.49
N SER A 451 15.91 4.53 -8.56
CA SER A 451 16.08 3.41 -7.61
C SER A 451 14.90 3.20 -6.65
N GLY A 452 14.07 4.23 -6.44
CA GLY A 452 13.02 4.26 -5.43
C GLY A 452 13.32 5.12 -4.20
N THR A 453 14.56 5.58 -4.03
CA THR A 453 14.94 6.51 -2.94
C THR A 453 14.03 7.75 -2.96
N PRO A 454 13.29 8.07 -1.88
CA PRO A 454 12.45 9.27 -1.85
C PRO A 454 13.31 10.52 -1.75
N ILE A 455 12.99 11.53 -2.57
CA ILE A 455 13.76 12.79 -2.56
C ILE A 455 13.56 13.58 -1.26
N ASP A 456 12.48 13.31 -0.52
CA ASP A 456 12.30 13.88 0.82
C ASP A 456 13.37 13.39 1.80
N LEU A 457 13.94 12.19 1.61
CA LEU A 457 15.06 11.70 2.42
C LEU A 457 16.43 12.02 1.81
N SER A 458 16.53 12.02 0.49
CA SER A 458 17.77 12.33 -0.23
C SER A 458 17.51 13.29 -1.40
N PRO A 459 17.47 14.61 -1.14
CA PRO A 459 16.99 15.59 -2.12
C PRO A 459 17.95 15.86 -3.28
N ASP A 460 19.24 15.58 -3.09
CA ASP A 460 20.31 16.03 -4.00
C ASP A 460 21.09 14.87 -4.65
N GLN A 461 20.92 13.63 -4.19
CA GLN A 461 21.59 12.46 -4.75
C GLN A 461 20.78 11.16 -4.57
N ASP A 462 20.99 10.18 -5.45
CA ASP A 462 20.38 8.85 -5.29
C ASP A 462 21.26 7.96 -4.39
N ASN A 463 20.73 7.59 -3.22
CA ASN A 463 21.40 6.70 -2.27
C ASN A 463 21.05 5.21 -2.47
N ASN A 464 20.27 4.86 -3.50
CA ASN A 464 19.86 3.49 -3.80
C ASN A 464 19.26 2.77 -2.58
N LEU A 465 18.35 3.43 -1.85
CA LEU A 465 17.66 2.83 -0.72
C LEU A 465 16.73 1.72 -1.20
N THR A 466 16.93 0.50 -0.68
CA THR A 466 16.12 -0.68 -1.03
C THR A 466 15.43 -1.33 0.16
N ASP A 467 15.69 -0.88 1.39
CA ASP A 467 15.14 -1.49 2.59
C ASP A 467 13.78 -0.91 3.00
N ASN A 468 12.86 -1.79 3.39
CA ASN A 468 11.51 -1.41 3.81
C ASN A 468 11.48 -0.51 5.05
N ALA A 469 12.51 -0.58 5.89
CA ALA A 469 12.62 0.22 7.11
C ALA A 469 12.79 1.73 6.83
N ARG A 470 13.33 2.10 5.66
CA ARG A 470 13.66 3.49 5.31
C ARG A 470 12.99 3.99 4.04
N ILE A 471 12.80 3.15 3.02
CA ILE A 471 12.41 3.59 1.67
C ILE A 471 11.05 4.33 1.64
N ASN A 472 10.19 4.09 2.62
CA ASN A 472 8.89 4.77 2.75
C ASN A 472 8.72 5.60 4.03
N ASN A 473 9.75 5.71 4.86
CA ASN A 473 9.69 6.34 6.18
C ASN A 473 9.96 7.86 6.10
N PHE A 474 8.98 8.62 5.61
CA PHE A 474 9.02 10.09 5.51
C PHE A 474 7.61 10.66 5.50
N THR A 475 7.44 11.98 5.70
CA THR A 475 6.10 12.56 5.85
C THR A 475 5.92 13.93 5.19
N PHE A 476 6.97 14.49 4.60
CA PHE A 476 7.00 15.88 4.10
C PHE A 476 6.81 16.98 5.15
N ALA A 477 6.62 16.65 6.44
CA ALA A 477 6.38 17.63 7.50
C ALA A 477 7.51 18.67 7.62
N ASN A 478 8.74 18.28 7.32
CA ASN A 478 9.92 19.17 7.33
C ASN A 478 10.19 19.85 5.98
N ASP A 479 9.28 19.74 5.00
CA ASP A 479 9.44 20.27 3.65
C ASP A 479 8.16 20.97 3.14
N LEU A 480 7.50 21.74 3.99
CA LEU A 480 6.25 22.41 3.63
C LEU A 480 6.41 23.31 2.40
N GLN A 481 7.57 23.96 2.21
CA GLN A 481 7.83 24.85 1.08
C GLN A 481 8.14 24.12 -0.24
N GLY A 482 8.39 22.80 -0.21
CA GLY A 482 8.75 22.02 -1.39
C GLY A 482 10.18 22.26 -1.88
N LEU A 483 11.11 22.56 -0.97
CA LEU A 483 12.53 22.74 -1.28
C LEU A 483 13.24 21.40 -1.52
N ARG A 484 12.81 20.34 -0.82
CA ARG A 484 13.32 18.97 -0.99
C ARG A 484 12.51 18.23 -2.05
N CYS A 485 11.20 18.17 -1.89
CA CYS A 485 10.27 17.51 -2.79
C CYS A 485 9.28 18.55 -3.36
N PRO A 486 9.30 18.87 -4.65
CA PRO A 486 8.36 19.83 -5.22
C PRO A 486 6.92 19.46 -4.88
N ARG A 487 6.07 20.47 -4.65
CA ARG A 487 4.66 20.23 -4.28
C ARG A 487 3.86 19.56 -5.40
N PHE A 488 4.27 19.76 -6.64
CA PHE A 488 3.69 19.10 -7.82
C PHE A 488 4.25 17.70 -8.09
N ALA A 489 5.24 17.23 -7.31
CA ALA A 489 5.84 15.93 -7.53
C ALA A 489 4.79 14.82 -7.42
N HIS A 490 4.84 13.84 -8.34
CA HIS A 490 3.79 12.84 -8.50
C HIS A 490 3.38 12.18 -7.17
N ILE A 491 4.33 11.62 -6.41
CA ILE A 491 4.01 10.94 -5.15
C ILE A 491 3.43 11.88 -4.07
N ARG A 492 3.75 13.17 -4.13
CA ARG A 492 3.30 14.18 -3.16
C ARG A 492 1.90 14.69 -3.50
N LYS A 493 1.56 14.73 -4.79
CA LYS A 493 0.18 14.96 -5.28
C LYS A 493 -0.74 13.82 -4.89
N VAL A 494 -0.37 12.57 -5.18
CA VAL A 494 -1.27 11.42 -4.95
C VAL A 494 -1.32 10.94 -3.49
N TYR A 495 -0.34 11.33 -2.66
CA TYR A 495 -0.38 11.08 -1.22
C TYR A 495 0.45 12.15 -0.46
N PRO A 496 -0.19 13.23 0.01
CA PRO A 496 0.49 14.36 0.65
C PRO A 496 1.00 14.09 2.07
N ARG A 497 0.68 12.92 2.67
CA ARG A 497 1.11 12.47 4.02
C ARG A 497 0.68 13.43 5.15
N ASP A 498 1.58 13.80 6.05
CA ASP A 498 1.31 14.61 7.25
C ASP A 498 1.15 16.09 6.88
N HIS A 499 0.00 16.42 6.27
CA HIS A 499 -0.48 17.78 6.10
C HIS A 499 -1.84 17.92 6.78
N ASP A 500 -1.95 18.88 7.71
CA ASP A 500 -3.06 19.05 8.67
C ASP A 500 -4.45 19.18 8.01
N ASP A 501 -4.51 19.61 6.74
CA ASP A 501 -5.76 19.76 6.00
C ASP A 501 -6.12 18.57 5.07
N PHE A 502 -5.17 17.67 4.74
CA PHE A 502 -5.33 16.75 3.58
C PHE A 502 -4.74 15.33 3.75
N GLY A 503 -4.23 14.97 4.94
CA GLY A 503 -3.82 13.60 5.29
C GLY A 503 -4.98 12.61 5.38
N ASN A 504 -5.93 12.70 4.45
CA ASN A 504 -7.18 11.96 4.47
C ASN A 504 -6.91 10.51 4.05
N ARG A 505 -6.69 9.68 5.08
CA ARG A 505 -6.55 8.22 5.05
C ARG A 505 -7.63 7.51 4.24
N ALA A 506 -8.76 8.17 4.08
CA ALA A 506 -9.92 7.64 3.41
C ALA A 506 -9.94 7.97 1.89
N LYS A 507 -8.83 8.50 1.34
CA LYS A 507 -8.59 8.71 -0.11
C LYS A 507 -7.57 7.73 -0.70
N ARG A 508 -7.07 6.79 0.11
CA ARG A 508 -6.02 5.84 -0.28
C ARG A 508 -6.57 4.82 -1.26
N ILE A 509 -5.74 4.33 -2.18
CA ILE A 509 -6.09 3.25 -3.11
C ILE A 509 -5.03 2.15 -3.05
N ILE A 510 -5.41 0.92 -3.37
CA ILE A 510 -4.47 -0.19 -3.54
C ILE A 510 -4.14 -0.34 -5.02
N ARG A 511 -2.87 -0.28 -5.43
CA ARG A 511 -2.46 -0.41 -6.83
C ARG A 511 -1.91 -1.82 -7.15
N ARG A 512 -2.26 -2.35 -8.32
CA ARG A 512 -1.82 -3.63 -8.91
C ARG A 512 -1.45 -3.52 -10.39
N GLY A 513 -0.97 -2.34 -10.81
CA GLY A 513 -0.59 -2.11 -12.20
C GLY A 513 0.62 -2.95 -12.64
N ILE A 514 0.69 -3.24 -13.93
CA ILE A 514 1.80 -3.94 -14.57
C ILE A 514 2.18 -3.26 -15.90
N PRO A 515 3.47 -3.16 -16.26
CA PRO A 515 3.85 -2.60 -17.56
C PRO A 515 3.33 -3.44 -18.74
N PHE A 516 3.10 -2.80 -19.88
CA PHE A 516 2.87 -3.45 -21.17
C PHE A 516 3.82 -2.91 -22.23
N GLY A 517 4.07 -3.69 -23.28
CA GLY A 517 4.97 -3.32 -24.38
C GLY A 517 6.46 -3.44 -24.03
N PRO A 518 7.34 -3.47 -25.04
CA PRO A 518 8.78 -3.61 -24.85
C PRO A 518 9.40 -2.31 -24.30
N PRO A 519 10.55 -2.39 -23.61
CA PRO A 519 11.35 -1.22 -23.25
C PRO A 519 11.64 -0.34 -24.48
N PHE A 520 11.61 0.98 -24.30
CA PHE A 520 11.83 1.95 -25.38
C PHE A 520 13.14 1.71 -26.15
N ASP A 521 14.22 1.37 -25.45
CA ASP A 521 15.54 1.16 -26.07
C ASP A 521 15.64 -0.16 -26.86
N GLN A 522 14.63 -1.06 -26.76
CA GLN A 522 14.54 -2.28 -27.57
C GLN A 522 13.74 -2.04 -28.86
N ASP A 523 12.64 -1.29 -28.78
CA ASP A 523 11.85 -0.87 -29.93
C ASP A 523 11.23 0.48 -29.59
N ALA A 524 11.71 1.56 -30.23
CA ALA A 524 11.25 2.92 -29.98
C ALA A 524 9.84 3.21 -30.52
N ASN A 525 9.36 2.43 -31.51
CA ASN A 525 8.08 2.67 -32.18
C ASN A 525 6.92 1.86 -31.59
N ALA A 526 7.21 0.88 -30.73
CA ALA A 526 6.17 0.09 -30.07
C ALA A 526 5.30 0.94 -29.13
N GLU A 527 4.02 0.58 -29.02
CA GLU A 527 3.21 1.07 -27.89
C GLU A 527 3.70 0.45 -26.59
N ARG A 528 3.75 1.25 -25.53
CA ARG A 528 4.21 0.81 -24.22
C ARG A 528 3.61 1.68 -23.13
N GLY A 529 3.53 1.14 -21.93
CA GLY A 529 3.12 1.93 -20.79
C GLY A 529 2.73 1.08 -19.60
N LEU A 530 1.78 1.58 -18.83
CA LEU A 530 1.29 0.93 -17.62
C LEU A 530 -0.17 0.52 -17.80
N PHE A 531 -0.45 -0.76 -17.60
CA PHE A 531 -1.81 -1.21 -17.39
C PHE A 531 -2.12 -1.09 -15.91
N PHE A 532 -2.63 0.09 -15.53
CA PHE A 532 -2.91 0.44 -14.15
C PHE A 532 -4.19 -0.26 -13.69
N VAL A 533 -4.12 -0.86 -12.52
CA VAL A 533 -5.26 -1.47 -11.81
C VAL A 533 -5.25 -0.93 -10.39
N ALA A 534 -6.39 -0.49 -9.89
CA ALA A 534 -6.55 -0.09 -8.51
C ALA A 534 -7.85 -0.60 -7.89
N TYR A 535 -7.83 -0.79 -6.58
CA TYR A 535 -8.95 -1.23 -5.76
C TYR A 535 -9.31 -0.19 -4.70
N MET A 536 -10.62 0.00 -4.49
CA MET A 536 -11.20 1.02 -3.61
C MET A 536 -12.64 0.67 -3.21
N GLU A 537 -13.17 1.40 -2.24
CA GLU A 537 -14.58 1.36 -1.84
C GLU A 537 -15.44 2.34 -2.64
N SER A 538 -14.89 3.47 -3.06
CA SER A 538 -15.62 4.49 -3.84
C SER A 538 -14.74 5.04 -4.95
N ILE A 539 -15.24 4.97 -6.19
CA ILE A 539 -14.50 5.46 -7.37
C ILE A 539 -14.40 6.98 -7.32
N GLU A 540 -15.54 7.64 -7.13
CA GLU A 540 -15.68 9.09 -6.99
C GLU A 540 -15.01 9.61 -5.71
N GLY A 541 -15.13 8.87 -4.61
CA GLY A 541 -14.59 9.24 -3.32
C GLY A 541 -13.08 9.09 -3.21
N GLN A 542 -12.46 8.24 -4.05
CA GLN A 542 -11.04 7.93 -4.02
C GLN A 542 -10.37 8.20 -5.37
N PHE A 543 -10.53 7.38 -6.40
CA PHE A 543 -9.76 7.52 -7.65
C PHE A 543 -10.01 8.87 -8.35
N GLU A 544 -11.26 9.21 -8.62
CA GLU A 544 -11.58 10.45 -9.35
C GLU A 544 -11.30 11.67 -8.49
N PHE A 545 -11.49 11.57 -7.17
CA PHE A 545 -11.07 12.62 -6.25
C PHE A 545 -9.55 12.86 -6.32
N LEU A 546 -8.75 11.79 -6.27
CA LEU A 546 -7.28 11.90 -6.43
C LEU A 546 -6.95 12.63 -7.74
N MET A 547 -7.59 12.26 -8.85
CA MET A 547 -7.34 12.87 -10.14
C MET A 547 -7.78 14.36 -10.17
N GLY A 548 -9.05 14.62 -9.89
CA GLY A 548 -9.69 15.91 -10.08
C GLY A 548 -9.38 16.94 -9.00
N ALA A 549 -9.12 16.51 -7.77
CA ALA A 549 -8.82 17.41 -6.66
C ALA A 549 -7.32 17.54 -6.36
N TRP A 550 -6.51 16.51 -6.65
CA TRP A 550 -5.10 16.50 -6.23
C TRP A 550 -4.12 16.56 -7.41
N VAL A 551 -4.28 15.66 -8.39
CA VAL A 551 -3.37 15.52 -9.53
C VAL A 551 -3.51 16.68 -10.51
N ASN A 552 -4.73 16.98 -10.96
CA ASN A 552 -5.02 17.99 -11.98
C ASN A 552 -4.89 19.44 -11.47
N PRO A 553 -5.33 19.80 -10.24
CA PRO A 553 -5.28 21.20 -9.81
C PRO A 553 -3.87 21.73 -9.57
N GLU A 554 -3.63 23.00 -9.89
CA GLU A 554 -2.31 23.63 -9.79
C GLU A 554 -1.91 24.01 -8.36
N GLY A 555 -2.90 24.29 -7.50
CA GLY A 555 -2.71 24.80 -6.14
C GLY A 555 -2.57 23.73 -5.06
N PHE A 556 -3.07 22.53 -5.31
CA PHE A 556 -3.03 21.44 -4.34
C PHE A 556 -1.58 20.98 -4.07
N PRO A 557 -1.15 20.72 -2.81
CA PRO A 557 -1.95 20.60 -1.57
C PRO A 557 -2.06 21.85 -0.67
N PHE A 558 -1.64 23.04 -1.11
CA PHE A 558 -1.52 24.21 -0.20
C PHE A 558 -2.28 25.45 -0.68
N ASP A 559 -3.13 25.32 -1.69
CA ASP A 559 -3.77 26.45 -2.40
C ASP A 559 -2.78 27.52 -2.88
N VAL A 560 -1.55 27.10 -3.17
CA VAL A 560 -0.48 27.92 -3.76
C VAL A 560 -0.11 27.29 -5.10
N PRO A 561 -0.40 27.94 -6.23
CA PRO A 561 -0.11 27.39 -7.55
C PRO A 561 1.39 27.08 -7.73
N GLN A 562 1.73 25.79 -7.75
CA GLN A 562 3.06 25.29 -8.12
C GLN A 562 3.00 24.28 -9.28
N GLY A 563 1.83 24.16 -9.90
CA GLY A 563 1.58 23.37 -11.09
C GLY A 563 0.84 22.06 -10.80
N PRO A 564 0.22 21.48 -11.83
CA PRO A 564 -0.38 20.16 -11.77
C PRO A 564 0.70 19.08 -11.64
N ASP A 565 0.29 17.84 -11.41
CA ASP A 565 1.17 16.68 -11.51
C ASP A 565 1.84 16.62 -12.90
N ALA A 566 3.17 16.59 -12.94
CA ALA A 566 3.95 16.64 -14.18
C ALA A 566 4.03 15.30 -14.93
N ILE A 567 3.50 14.21 -14.37
CA ILE A 567 3.40 12.88 -15.01
C ILE A 567 1.99 12.63 -15.53
N LEU A 568 0.97 12.80 -14.68
CA LEU A 568 -0.42 12.41 -14.96
C LEU A 568 -1.38 13.57 -15.17
N GLY A 569 -1.02 14.78 -14.73
CA GLY A 569 -1.91 15.95 -14.78
C GLY A 569 -2.41 16.22 -16.20
N ASP A 570 -3.59 16.81 -16.28
CA ASP A 570 -4.27 17.07 -17.55
C ASP A 570 -3.50 18.05 -18.47
N GLN A 571 -2.65 18.90 -17.90
CA GLN A 571 -1.78 19.91 -18.53
C GLN A 571 -2.50 20.83 -19.54
N PHE A 572 -3.84 20.93 -19.51
CA PHE A 572 -4.60 21.70 -20.49
C PHE A 572 -4.44 23.21 -20.30
N SER A 573 -4.20 23.68 -19.08
CA SER A 573 -3.99 25.09 -18.77
C SER A 573 -2.63 25.64 -19.23
N GLY A 574 -1.67 24.75 -19.51
CA GLY A 574 -0.27 25.13 -19.79
C GLY A 574 0.44 25.76 -18.59
N ALA A 575 -0.11 25.61 -17.38
CA ALA A 575 0.50 26.18 -16.18
C ALA A 575 1.87 25.58 -15.87
N PRO A 576 2.85 26.41 -15.48
CA PRO A 576 4.18 25.92 -15.18
C PRO A 576 4.22 25.17 -13.84
N CYS A 577 4.97 24.09 -13.81
CA CYS A 577 5.43 23.46 -12.59
C CYS A 577 6.60 24.24 -12.00
N SER A 578 6.55 24.52 -10.69
CA SER A 578 7.51 25.37 -9.98
C SER A 578 8.38 24.57 -9.01
N ILE A 579 9.69 24.53 -9.26
CA ILE A 579 10.67 23.91 -8.35
C ILE A 579 11.38 25.02 -7.55
N GLN A 580 11.17 25.01 -6.25
CA GLN A 580 11.85 25.94 -5.34
C GLN A 580 13.33 25.56 -5.19
N ARG A 581 14.21 26.57 -5.16
CA ARG A 581 15.66 26.38 -5.08
C ARG A 581 16.26 27.30 -4.02
N GLN A 582 17.06 26.74 -3.12
CA GLN A 582 17.67 27.52 -2.04
C GLN A 582 18.64 28.57 -2.60
N GLY A 583 18.43 29.84 -2.25
CA GLY A 583 19.28 30.95 -2.68
C GLY A 583 19.24 31.26 -4.19
N LYS A 584 18.28 30.70 -4.92
CA LYS A 584 18.12 30.90 -6.38
C LYS A 584 16.64 31.16 -6.73
N PRO A 585 16.35 31.83 -7.86
CA PRO A 585 14.98 31.91 -8.34
C PRO A 585 14.37 30.52 -8.59
N PRO A 586 13.06 30.31 -8.39
CA PRO A 586 12.40 29.06 -8.72
C PRO A 586 12.62 28.68 -10.19
N LEU A 587 12.79 27.39 -10.46
CA LEU A 587 12.78 26.87 -11.83
C LEU A 587 11.31 26.65 -12.22
N GLN A 588 10.88 27.28 -13.31
CA GLN A 588 9.51 27.21 -13.83
C GLN A 588 9.55 26.53 -15.19
N HIS A 589 8.72 25.50 -15.38
CA HIS A 589 8.61 24.82 -16.67
C HIS A 589 7.20 24.25 -16.87
N ALA A 590 6.59 24.50 -18.01
CA ALA A 590 5.31 23.91 -18.39
C ALA A 590 5.57 22.56 -19.08
N PHE A 591 5.41 21.47 -18.33
CA PHE A 591 5.58 20.13 -18.87
C PHE A 591 4.41 19.76 -19.78
N LYS A 592 4.69 18.97 -20.82
CA LYS A 592 3.64 18.30 -21.59
C LYS A 592 3.13 17.09 -20.82
N ARG A 593 1.95 16.61 -21.17
CA ARG A 593 1.44 15.32 -20.68
C ARG A 593 2.25 14.19 -21.31
N PHE A 594 2.94 13.39 -20.49
CA PHE A 594 3.75 12.24 -20.94
C PHE A 594 2.99 10.91 -20.91
N VAL A 595 1.80 10.91 -20.31
CA VAL A 595 0.97 9.72 -20.12
C VAL A 595 -0.40 9.93 -20.75
N GLU A 596 -0.72 9.11 -21.74
CA GLU A 596 -1.96 9.18 -22.50
C GLU A 596 -2.90 8.05 -22.10
N THR A 597 -4.15 8.39 -21.77
CA THR A 597 -5.18 7.38 -21.47
C THR A 597 -5.72 6.80 -22.76
N THR A 598 -5.53 5.51 -22.98
CA THR A 598 -6.00 4.81 -24.20
C THR A 598 -7.08 3.78 -23.91
N GLY A 599 -7.62 3.75 -22.69
CA GLY A 599 -8.72 2.88 -22.28
C GLY A 599 -8.93 2.95 -20.78
N THR A 600 -10.18 2.89 -20.35
CA THR A 600 -10.55 2.90 -18.93
C THR A 600 -11.67 1.90 -18.67
N LEU A 601 -11.66 1.20 -17.54
CA LEU A 601 -12.77 0.37 -17.09
C LEU A 601 -13.08 0.67 -15.62
N TYR A 602 -14.35 0.91 -15.32
CA TYR A 602 -14.87 0.84 -13.95
C TYR A 602 -15.62 -0.47 -13.79
N ALA A 603 -15.19 -1.27 -12.83
CA ALA A 603 -15.74 -2.59 -12.55
C ALA A 603 -15.93 -2.79 -11.05
N PHE A 604 -16.72 -3.79 -10.68
CA PHE A 604 -16.86 -4.29 -9.33
C PHE A 604 -16.29 -5.70 -9.27
N VAL A 605 -15.44 -5.99 -8.29
CA VAL A 605 -14.86 -7.31 -8.03
C VAL A 605 -15.70 -7.96 -6.93
N PRO A 606 -16.63 -8.88 -7.25
CA PRO A 606 -17.53 -9.43 -6.26
C PRO A 606 -16.82 -10.46 -5.39
N SER A 607 -17.33 -10.68 -4.18
CA SER A 607 -16.91 -11.81 -3.35
C SER A 607 -17.30 -13.15 -3.99
N LEU A 608 -16.68 -14.26 -3.54
CA LEU A 608 -17.03 -15.59 -4.03
C LEU A 608 -18.51 -15.93 -3.74
N SER A 609 -19.06 -15.49 -2.60
CA SER A 609 -20.49 -15.64 -2.29
C SER A 609 -21.38 -14.83 -3.24
N ALA A 610 -20.98 -13.59 -3.57
CA ALA A 610 -21.67 -12.75 -4.55
C ALA A 610 -21.66 -13.39 -5.95
N LEU A 611 -20.52 -13.91 -6.39
CA LEU A 611 -20.41 -14.63 -7.66
C LEU A 611 -21.34 -15.84 -7.72
N ASN A 612 -21.45 -16.61 -6.63
CA ASN A 612 -22.40 -17.72 -6.56
C ASN A 612 -23.86 -17.25 -6.63
N GLN A 613 -24.22 -16.15 -5.95
CA GLN A 613 -25.57 -15.60 -6.03
C GLN A 613 -25.89 -15.09 -7.44
N LEU A 614 -24.96 -14.37 -8.09
CA LEU A 614 -25.07 -13.93 -9.48
C LEU A 614 -25.27 -15.12 -10.44
N ALA A 615 -24.41 -16.14 -10.35
CA ALA A 615 -24.47 -17.32 -11.20
C ALA A 615 -25.78 -18.12 -11.04
N ASN A 616 -26.37 -18.12 -9.84
CA ASN A 616 -27.63 -18.80 -9.56
C ASN A 616 -28.87 -17.91 -9.71
N GLY A 617 -28.69 -16.62 -10.05
CA GLY A 617 -29.81 -15.69 -10.22
C GLY A 617 -30.56 -15.36 -8.95
N GLN A 618 -29.85 -15.22 -7.83
CA GLN A 618 -30.41 -15.02 -6.49
C GLN A 618 -30.45 -13.56 -6.03
N ILE A 619 -30.12 -12.62 -6.93
CA ILE A 619 -30.02 -11.17 -6.67
C ILE A 619 -31.18 -10.45 -7.32
#